data_AF-A0A9P6BI81-F1
#
_entry.id   AF-A0A9P6BI81-F1
#
_cell.length_a   1.000
_cell.length_b   1.000
_cell.length_c   1.000
_cell.angle_alpha   90.00
_cell.angle_beta   90.00
_cell.angle_gamma   90.00
#
_symmetry.space_group_name_H-M   'P 1'
#
loop_
_entity.id
_entity.type
_entity.pdbx_description
1 polymer ?
#
loop_
_entity_poly.entity_id
_entity_poly.type
_entity_poly.pdbx_seq_one_letter_code
_entity_poly.pdbx_strand_id
1 'polypeptide(L)'
;MAIRRNLRWTQKVNIDTHCHQEILALLSTSCYSLKDLIIIATGEDDPEGVTFLPVVDVIVKNTTLRACSVIRYNTLSRNSLGRLAGALSLSRSLTELALEFHVVPIPHDWFQHALQNLPNTLKRLSLEWRKWRSRDESEPFPARNWPESYPNLKFAKLRVELTEPEEETFIQFLKRCPSLKECHVPEMSSNRSLSHFIEALGARQFPFSLETFDGHMWEEISERQWMALLSALKTHIRSFITELDFTVAPTRHYIYEMTRHWSQTLESLKINNAEFISSSDIQLVMTTCPKLRKLSCFCYWPPWASHPNRDELDKLPGLQVKGYGESSMDGDRTMDWVCLDLESLKLTITDGRSVFVEEPMLSQQEQQVAQGIRRIYEQIGHLKKLTKLTIGWCSSDRSLKSASLDMSLHSGMVHMEKLKMLNMVDINYIPKVNIGMEEAQWMLDNWPMLKTINGLKYRHRESREGGEEPDYVVLLRSRRPWLDLC
;
A
#
# COMPACT_ATOMS: atom_id res chain seq x y z
N MET A 1 -32.07 -15.83 33.80
CA MET A 1 -31.29 -14.77 33.12
C MET A 1 -29.81 -15.04 33.34
N ALA A 2 -29.13 -15.64 32.36
CA ALA A 2 -27.71 -15.98 32.43
C ALA A 2 -26.87 -14.82 31.87
N ILE A 3 -26.03 -14.22 32.70
CA ILE A 3 -25.04 -13.22 32.29
C ILE A 3 -23.88 -13.97 31.63
N ARG A 4 -23.82 -13.96 30.29
CA ARG A 4 -22.63 -14.35 29.53
C ARG A 4 -21.56 -13.25 29.71
N ARG A 5 -20.66 -13.43 30.67
CA ARG A 5 -19.39 -12.68 30.73
C ARG A 5 -18.42 -13.27 29.70
N ASN A 6 -18.24 -12.57 28.58
CA ASN A 6 -17.12 -12.78 27.68
C ASN A 6 -15.84 -12.20 28.32
N LEU A 7 -15.15 -13.01 29.13
CA LEU A 7 -13.79 -12.68 29.58
C LEU A 7 -12.81 -13.00 28.44
N ARG A 8 -12.17 -11.96 27.89
CA ARG A 8 -11.02 -12.10 26.99
C ARG A 8 -9.78 -12.34 27.85
N TRP A 9 -9.18 -13.52 27.73
CA TRP A 9 -7.85 -13.79 28.25
C TRP A 9 -6.86 -13.74 27.10
N THR A 10 -5.86 -12.86 27.20
CA THR A 10 -4.63 -12.92 26.41
C THR A 10 -3.58 -13.49 27.33
N GLN A 11 -3.17 -14.74 27.12
CA GLN A 11 -2.09 -15.34 27.90
C GLN A 11 -0.78 -15.12 27.15
N LYS A 12 0.09 -14.27 27.70
CA LYS A 12 1.47 -14.11 27.22
C LYS A 12 2.28 -15.26 27.82
N VAL A 13 2.73 -16.19 26.98
CA VAL A 13 3.61 -17.28 27.41
C VAL A 13 5.03 -16.87 27.06
N ASN A 14 5.82 -16.55 28.09
CA ASN A 14 7.27 -16.37 27.93
C ASN A 14 7.88 -17.78 27.88
N ILE A 15 8.39 -18.18 26.71
CA ILE A 15 9.03 -19.47 26.53
C ILE A 15 10.55 -19.27 26.55
N ASP A 16 11.22 -19.86 27.54
CA ASP A 16 12.67 -19.76 27.72
C ASP A 16 13.46 -20.69 26.76
N THR A 17 14.73 -20.34 26.58
CA THR A 17 15.77 -20.67 25.58
C THR A 17 16.13 -22.14 25.30
N HIS A 18 15.31 -23.12 25.70
CA HIS A 18 15.49 -24.55 25.33
C HIS A 18 14.38 -25.13 24.44
N CYS A 19 13.45 -24.29 23.96
CA CYS A 19 12.18 -24.75 23.42
C CYS A 19 12.06 -24.84 21.88
N HIS A 20 13.15 -24.88 21.11
CA HIS A 20 13.01 -25.21 19.68
C HIS A 20 12.42 -26.62 19.51
N GLN A 21 12.84 -27.58 20.36
CA GLN A 21 12.24 -28.91 20.38
C GLN A 21 10.82 -28.92 20.92
N GLU A 22 10.46 -28.04 21.86
CA GLU A 22 9.09 -27.97 22.39
C GLU A 22 8.11 -27.33 21.41
N ILE A 23 8.52 -26.29 20.66
CA ILE A 23 7.71 -25.73 19.57
C ILE A 23 7.53 -26.76 18.46
N LEU A 24 8.60 -27.47 18.07
CA LEU A 24 8.50 -28.57 17.11
C LEU A 24 7.67 -29.75 17.66
N ALA A 25 7.73 -30.04 18.96
CA ALA A 25 6.89 -31.04 19.61
C ALA A 25 5.42 -30.59 19.65
N LEU A 26 5.13 -29.32 19.92
CA LEU A 26 3.79 -28.72 19.86
C LEU A 26 3.23 -28.75 18.43
N LEU A 27 4.06 -28.55 17.41
CA LEU A 27 3.66 -28.64 16.00
C LEU A 27 3.52 -30.10 15.50
N SER A 28 4.30 -31.04 16.03
CA SER A 28 4.32 -32.44 15.59
C SER A 28 3.39 -33.37 16.38
N THR A 29 3.01 -33.02 17.61
CA THR A 29 2.05 -33.80 18.40
C THR A 29 0.61 -33.41 18.05
N SER A 30 -0.07 -34.29 17.33
CA SER A 30 -1.48 -34.21 16.94
C SER A 30 -2.50 -34.19 18.10
N CYS A 31 -2.04 -34.07 19.34
CA CYS A 31 -2.84 -34.34 20.54
C CYS A 31 -3.40 -33.09 21.24
N TYR A 32 -2.91 -31.88 20.92
CA TYR A 32 -3.42 -30.65 21.51
C TYR A 32 -4.24 -29.83 20.52
N SER A 33 -5.51 -29.60 20.85
CA SER A 33 -6.37 -28.62 20.15
C SER A 33 -5.93 -27.20 20.49
N LEU A 34 -4.75 -26.80 20.01
CA LEU A 34 -4.31 -25.41 20.08
C LEU A 34 -5.04 -24.64 18.98
N LYS A 35 -6.03 -23.86 19.39
CA LYS A 35 -6.76 -22.93 18.52
C LYS A 35 -5.93 -21.66 18.43
N ASP A 36 -5.63 -21.19 17.22
CA ASP A 36 -4.80 -20.02 16.90
C ASP A 36 -3.42 -20.00 17.60
N LEU A 37 -2.36 -20.55 16.99
CA LEU A 37 -0.99 -20.46 17.52
C LEU A 37 -0.17 -19.45 16.72
N ILE A 38 -0.19 -18.17 17.11
CA ILE A 38 0.77 -17.17 16.62
C ILE A 38 2.09 -17.38 17.36
N ILE A 39 3.25 -17.37 16.72
CA ILE A 39 4.57 -17.63 17.32
C ILE A 39 5.51 -16.46 16.96
N ILE A 40 5.61 -15.39 17.73
CA ILE A 40 6.41 -14.20 17.39
C ILE A 40 7.83 -14.35 17.97
N ALA A 41 8.85 -14.70 17.18
CA ALA A 41 10.22 -14.76 17.68
C ALA A 41 10.97 -13.42 17.51
N THR A 42 11.27 -12.71 18.59
CA THR A 42 12.09 -11.49 18.58
C THR A 42 13.45 -11.75 19.21
N GLY A 43 14.55 -11.55 18.46
CA GLY A 43 15.91 -11.53 19.01
C GLY A 43 16.44 -10.10 19.02
N GLU A 44 17.03 -9.63 20.12
CA GLU A 44 17.73 -8.35 20.15
C GLU A 44 19.16 -8.54 19.61
N ASP A 45 19.61 -7.62 18.76
CA ASP A 45 21.01 -7.54 18.33
C ASP A 45 21.84 -6.91 19.47
N ASP A 46 22.73 -7.69 20.07
CA ASP A 46 23.75 -7.20 21.00
C ASP A 46 25.05 -6.88 20.22
N PRO A 47 25.53 -5.63 20.22
CA PRO A 47 26.79 -5.26 19.57
C PRO A 47 28.04 -5.93 20.20
N GLU A 48 27.94 -6.54 21.37
CA GLU A 48 29.08 -7.19 22.06
C GLU A 48 29.31 -8.66 21.69
N GLY A 49 28.56 -9.21 20.72
CA GLY A 49 28.78 -10.58 20.21
C GLY A 49 28.26 -11.69 21.12
N VAL A 50 27.47 -11.35 22.15
CA VAL A 50 26.70 -12.33 22.93
C VAL A 50 25.40 -12.61 22.19
N THR A 51 25.29 -13.79 21.58
CA THR A 51 24.11 -14.19 20.80
C THR A 51 22.96 -14.52 21.76
N PHE A 52 22.05 -13.58 22.01
CA PHE A 52 20.76 -13.89 22.60
C PHE A 52 19.87 -14.58 21.55
N LEU A 53 19.42 -15.80 21.84
CA LEU A 53 18.49 -16.54 20.99
C LEU A 53 17.10 -15.88 21.05
N PRO A 54 16.33 -15.89 19.95
CA PRO A 54 15.09 -15.13 19.83
C PRO A 54 14.03 -15.59 20.84
N VAL A 55 13.40 -14.62 21.53
CA VAL A 55 12.25 -14.80 22.43
C VAL A 55 11.00 -15.06 21.60
N VAL A 56 10.32 -16.18 21.82
CA VAL A 56 9.12 -16.58 21.08
C VAL A 56 7.83 -16.21 21.83
N ASP A 57 7.17 -15.14 21.41
CA ASP A 57 5.89 -14.63 21.89
C ASP A 57 4.72 -15.36 21.22
N VAL A 58 4.10 -16.31 21.92
CA VAL A 58 2.94 -17.04 21.37
C VAL A 58 1.62 -16.29 21.65
N ILE A 59 0.84 -15.91 20.62
CA ILE A 59 -0.48 -15.27 20.79
C ILE A 59 -1.61 -16.23 20.38
N VAL A 60 -2.45 -16.61 21.34
CA VAL A 60 -3.65 -17.42 21.10
C VAL A 60 -4.91 -16.56 21.11
N LYS A 61 -5.70 -16.59 20.03
CA LYS A 61 -7.05 -16.00 19.97
C LYS A 61 -8.10 -17.11 19.86
N ASN A 62 -9.36 -16.81 20.15
CA ASN A 62 -10.40 -17.82 20.29
C ASN A 62 -11.67 -17.38 19.56
N THR A 63 -11.99 -18.02 18.43
CA THR A 63 -13.31 -18.57 18.02
C THR A 63 -13.31 -18.93 16.52
N THR A 64 -13.82 -20.13 16.20
CA THR A 64 -13.78 -20.89 14.92
C THR A 64 -12.42 -21.49 14.54
N LEU A 65 -12.37 -22.80 14.26
CA LEU A 65 -11.15 -23.58 13.97
C LEU A 65 -10.40 -23.01 12.77
N ARG A 66 -9.34 -22.23 13.03
CA ARG A 66 -8.26 -21.91 12.10
C ARG A 66 -6.95 -22.15 12.85
N ALA A 67 -6.02 -22.84 12.23
CA ALA A 67 -4.63 -22.79 12.68
C ALA A 67 -4.01 -21.63 11.88
N CYS A 68 -3.85 -20.49 12.55
CA CYS A 68 -3.14 -19.33 12.04
C CYS A 68 -1.81 -19.24 12.79
N SER A 69 -0.70 -19.29 12.06
CA SER A 69 0.63 -19.09 12.62
C SER A 69 1.29 -17.91 11.93
N VAL A 70 1.42 -16.81 12.67
CA VAL A 70 2.30 -15.71 12.31
C VAL A 70 3.61 -15.94 13.03
N ILE A 71 4.69 -16.14 12.27
CA ILE A 71 6.02 -16.36 12.78
C ILE A 71 6.95 -15.23 12.35
N ARG A 72 7.37 -14.42 13.32
CA ARG A 72 8.34 -13.35 13.10
C ARG A 72 9.70 -13.81 13.56
N TYR A 73 10.76 -13.49 12.84
CA TYR A 73 12.14 -13.79 13.24
C TYR A 73 13.05 -12.61 12.90
N ASN A 74 13.90 -12.23 13.86
CA ASN A 74 14.99 -11.26 13.59
C ASN A 74 16.21 -11.97 12.98
N THR A 75 16.61 -13.12 13.54
CA THR A 75 17.69 -13.98 13.05
C THR A 75 17.33 -15.46 13.15
N LEU A 76 17.69 -16.25 12.12
CA LEU A 76 17.54 -17.70 12.12
C LEU A 76 18.77 -18.37 11.53
N SER A 77 19.29 -19.37 12.23
CA SER A 77 20.33 -20.23 11.66
C SER A 77 19.78 -21.06 10.51
N ARG A 78 20.65 -21.46 9.56
CA ARG A 78 20.30 -22.37 8.46
C ARG A 78 19.66 -23.68 8.95
N ASN A 79 20.13 -24.21 10.07
CA ASN A 79 19.55 -25.41 10.70
C ASN A 79 18.12 -25.17 11.19
N SER A 80 17.85 -24.01 11.77
CA SER A 80 16.51 -23.62 12.23
C SER A 80 15.54 -23.48 11.06
N LEU A 81 16.00 -22.91 9.94
CA LEU A 81 15.26 -22.80 8.70
C LEU A 81 14.90 -24.19 8.15
N GLY A 82 15.87 -25.12 8.06
CA GLY A 82 15.60 -26.49 7.62
C GLY A 82 14.57 -27.21 8.49
N ARG A 83 14.65 -27.05 9.82
CA ARG A 83 13.66 -27.59 10.77
C ARG A 83 12.27 -26.99 10.57
N LEU A 84 12.19 -25.68 10.37
CA LEU A 84 10.92 -25.00 10.10
C LEU A 84 10.25 -25.56 8.85
N ALA A 85 10.99 -25.73 7.76
CA ALA A 85 10.44 -26.28 6.53
C ALA A 85 10.02 -27.75 6.68
N GLY A 86 10.77 -28.55 7.45
CA GLY A 86 10.36 -29.90 7.85
C GLY A 86 9.04 -29.89 8.65
N ALA A 87 8.88 -28.95 9.58
CA ALA A 87 7.67 -28.81 10.40
C ALA A 87 6.43 -28.43 9.56
N LEU A 88 6.60 -27.61 8.51
CA LEU A 88 5.51 -27.26 7.59
C LEU A 88 4.91 -28.51 6.93
N SER A 89 5.75 -29.49 6.56
CA SER A 89 5.29 -30.73 5.92
C SER A 89 4.42 -31.61 6.83
N LEU A 90 4.65 -31.53 8.14
CA LEU A 90 3.92 -32.30 9.15
C LEU A 90 2.58 -31.64 9.53
N SER A 91 2.42 -30.35 9.24
CA SER A 91 1.28 -29.55 9.69
C SER A 91 0.05 -29.69 8.79
N ARG A 92 -0.63 -30.84 8.88
CA ARG A 92 -1.81 -31.15 8.04
C ARG A 92 -3.00 -30.21 8.25
N SER A 93 -3.09 -29.51 9.38
CA SER A 93 -4.21 -28.62 9.73
C SER A 93 -3.95 -27.13 9.49
N LEU A 94 -2.77 -26.75 9.01
CA LEU A 94 -2.40 -25.34 8.85
C LEU A 94 -3.21 -24.69 7.74
N THR A 95 -3.99 -23.66 8.10
CA THR A 95 -4.84 -22.92 7.14
C THR A 95 -4.27 -21.56 6.78
N GLU A 96 -3.46 -20.95 7.65
CA GLU A 96 -2.86 -19.64 7.41
C GLU A 96 -1.42 -19.65 7.93
N LEU A 97 -0.48 -19.24 7.08
CA LEU A 97 0.94 -19.13 7.39
C LEU A 97 1.40 -17.72 7.04
N ALA A 98 1.96 -17.01 8.02
CA ALA A 98 2.65 -15.75 7.78
C ALA A 98 4.06 -15.83 8.37
N LEU A 99 5.09 -15.65 7.55
CA LEU A 99 6.49 -15.60 7.96
C LEU A 99 7.04 -14.20 7.65
N GLU A 100 7.59 -13.53 8.65
CA GLU A 100 8.17 -12.20 8.53
C GLU A 100 9.63 -12.23 9.04
N PHE A 101 10.60 -11.96 8.16
CA PHE A 101 12.03 -11.97 8.48
C PHE A 101 12.64 -10.58 8.26
N HIS A 102 13.28 -10.02 9.28
CA HIS A 102 13.77 -8.63 9.18
C HIS A 102 15.24 -8.49 8.76
N VAL A 103 16.12 -9.46 9.06
CA VAL A 103 17.59 -9.29 8.88
C VAL A 103 18.32 -10.59 8.52
N VAL A 104 17.65 -11.60 7.95
CA VAL A 104 18.26 -12.93 7.76
C VAL A 104 18.56 -13.19 6.29
N PRO A 105 19.81 -13.54 5.91
CA PRO A 105 20.04 -14.17 4.62
C PRO A 105 19.28 -15.49 4.61
N ILE A 106 18.23 -15.56 3.82
CA ILE A 106 17.48 -16.79 3.60
C ILE A 106 18.18 -17.54 2.46
N PRO A 107 18.70 -18.75 2.70
CA PRO A 107 19.25 -19.57 1.63
C PRO A 107 18.19 -19.87 0.57
N HIS A 108 18.58 -19.79 -0.71
CA HIS A 108 17.70 -20.09 -1.86
C HIS A 108 16.99 -21.44 -1.71
N ASP A 109 17.76 -22.46 -1.33
CA ASP A 109 17.28 -23.83 -1.11
C ASP A 109 16.17 -23.89 -0.06
N TRP A 110 16.23 -23.03 0.95
CA TRP A 110 15.17 -22.94 1.94
C TRP A 110 13.86 -22.43 1.36
N PHE A 111 13.87 -21.38 0.52
CA PHE A 111 12.64 -20.82 -0.03
C PHE A 111 11.89 -21.88 -0.85
N GLN A 112 12.61 -22.55 -1.75
CA GLN A 112 12.06 -23.65 -2.53
C GLN A 112 11.55 -24.78 -1.61
N HIS A 113 12.34 -25.21 -0.64
CA HIS A 113 11.96 -26.29 0.27
C HIS A 113 10.74 -25.90 1.13
N ALA A 114 10.65 -24.66 1.59
CA ALA A 114 9.51 -24.15 2.34
C ALA A 114 8.23 -24.19 1.50
N LEU A 115 8.28 -23.74 0.24
CA LEU A 115 7.15 -23.80 -0.68
C LEU A 115 6.73 -25.24 -0.99
N GLN A 116 7.68 -26.14 -1.24
CA GLN A 116 7.41 -27.55 -1.54
C GLN A 116 6.76 -28.31 -0.38
N ASN A 117 6.98 -27.87 0.85
CA ASN A 117 6.47 -28.51 2.05
C ASN A 117 5.21 -27.82 2.61
N LEU A 118 4.59 -26.90 1.86
CA LEU A 118 3.34 -26.28 2.28
C LEU A 118 2.20 -27.31 2.31
N PRO A 119 1.37 -27.33 3.36
CA PRO A 119 0.27 -28.26 3.45
C PRO A 119 -0.86 -27.89 2.48
N ASN A 120 -1.49 -28.91 1.88
CA ASN A 120 -2.60 -28.71 0.94
C ASN A 120 -3.84 -28.05 1.56
N THR A 121 -3.93 -27.98 2.90
CA THR A 121 -5.01 -27.30 3.64
C THR A 121 -4.80 -25.79 3.77
N LEU A 122 -3.62 -25.28 3.37
CA LEU A 122 -3.27 -23.87 3.46
C LEU A 122 -4.18 -23.02 2.56
N LYS A 123 -4.75 -21.97 3.13
CA LYS A 123 -5.64 -21.01 2.47
C LYS A 123 -4.99 -19.65 2.27
N ARG A 124 -4.07 -19.27 3.17
CA ARG A 124 -3.36 -17.99 3.12
C ARG A 124 -1.88 -18.21 3.39
N LEU A 125 -1.04 -17.71 2.49
CA LEU A 125 0.41 -17.64 2.63
C LEU A 125 0.83 -16.17 2.62
N SER A 126 1.66 -15.77 3.57
CA SER A 126 2.33 -14.46 3.58
C SER A 126 3.78 -14.68 3.93
N LEU A 127 4.69 -14.35 3.01
CA LEU A 127 6.13 -14.38 3.24
C LEU A 127 6.63 -12.96 3.03
N GLU A 128 7.27 -12.38 4.04
CA GLU A 128 7.79 -11.02 4.00
C GLU A 128 9.21 -11.06 4.53
N TRP A 129 10.19 -10.65 3.72
CA TRP A 129 11.55 -10.47 4.22
C TRP A 129 12.25 -9.32 3.54
N ARG A 130 13.11 -8.63 4.30
CA ARG A 130 13.92 -7.53 3.78
C ARG A 130 15.23 -8.05 3.22
N LYS A 131 15.58 -7.52 2.05
CA LYS A 131 16.79 -7.77 1.27
C LYS A 131 18.03 -8.01 2.14
N TRP A 132 18.64 -9.18 1.96
CA TRP A 132 20.06 -9.39 2.22
C TRP A 132 20.68 -9.91 0.93
N ARG A 133 21.46 -9.08 0.23
CA ARG A 133 22.22 -9.49 -0.96
C ARG A 133 23.33 -10.46 -0.52
N SER A 134 23.01 -11.74 -0.42
CA SER A 134 24.05 -12.76 -0.48
C SER A 134 24.50 -12.85 -1.95
N ARG A 135 25.76 -12.52 -2.23
CA ARG A 135 26.38 -12.64 -3.56
C ARG A 135 26.70 -14.09 -3.93
N ASP A 136 26.31 -15.07 -3.12
CA ASP A 136 26.60 -16.46 -3.44
C ASP A 136 25.81 -16.89 -4.68
N GLU A 137 26.56 -17.05 -5.78
CA GLU A 137 26.14 -17.64 -7.06
C GLU A 137 25.89 -19.15 -6.90
N SER A 138 25.06 -19.56 -5.93
CA SER A 138 24.72 -20.97 -5.79
C SER A 138 23.96 -21.44 -7.02
N GLU A 139 24.36 -22.58 -7.57
CA GLU A 139 23.69 -23.19 -8.73
C GLU A 139 22.18 -23.38 -8.48
N PRO A 140 21.33 -23.17 -9.50
CA PRO A 140 19.90 -23.37 -9.38
C PRO A 140 19.60 -24.81 -8.95
N PHE A 141 18.91 -24.96 -7.82
CA PHE A 141 18.54 -26.28 -7.33
C PHE A 141 17.55 -26.96 -8.30
N PRO A 142 17.76 -28.24 -8.64
CA PRO A 142 16.84 -28.95 -9.52
C PRO A 142 15.46 -29.03 -8.86
N ALA A 143 14.42 -28.71 -9.62
CA ALA A 143 13.02 -28.79 -9.21
C ALA A 143 12.56 -30.25 -9.00
N ARG A 144 13.05 -30.91 -7.95
CA ARG A 144 12.62 -32.26 -7.56
C ARG A 144 11.58 -32.13 -6.44
N ASN A 145 10.46 -32.83 -6.58
CA ASN A 145 9.43 -33.07 -5.56
C ASN A 145 8.49 -31.90 -5.19
N TRP A 146 8.01 -31.13 -6.18
CA TRP A 146 6.86 -30.25 -5.92
C TRP A 146 5.57 -31.05 -5.70
N PRO A 147 4.71 -30.64 -4.74
CA PRO A 147 3.32 -31.07 -4.71
C PRO A 147 2.64 -30.82 -6.06
N GLU A 148 1.69 -31.70 -6.42
CA GLU A 148 0.93 -31.57 -7.67
C GLU A 148 0.11 -30.28 -7.70
N SER A 149 -0.51 -29.90 -6.58
CA SER A 149 -1.34 -28.69 -6.47
C SER A 149 -1.52 -28.22 -5.03
N TYR A 150 -1.87 -26.93 -4.88
CA TYR A 150 -2.30 -26.26 -3.66
C TYR A 150 -3.76 -25.80 -3.79
N PRO A 151 -4.72 -26.73 -3.76
CA PRO A 151 -6.10 -26.45 -4.18
C PRO A 151 -6.85 -25.50 -3.25
N ASN A 152 -6.41 -25.33 -2.01
CA ASN A 152 -7.09 -24.48 -1.03
C ASN A 152 -6.51 -23.07 -0.91
N LEU A 153 -5.35 -22.79 -1.55
CA LEU A 153 -4.65 -21.52 -1.41
C LEU A 153 -5.41 -20.43 -2.17
N LYS A 154 -5.92 -19.43 -1.42
CA LYS A 154 -6.71 -18.31 -1.95
C LYS A 154 -5.96 -16.99 -1.93
N PHE A 155 -4.98 -16.87 -1.04
CA PHE A 155 -4.18 -15.68 -0.84
C PHE A 155 -2.71 -16.07 -0.77
N ALA A 156 -1.88 -15.46 -1.61
CA ALA A 156 -0.44 -15.56 -1.55
C ALA A 156 0.16 -14.16 -1.55
N LYS A 157 0.85 -13.80 -0.48
CA LYS A 157 1.59 -12.56 -0.36
C LYS A 157 3.06 -12.85 -0.27
N LEU A 158 3.85 -12.38 -1.22
CA LEU A 158 5.30 -12.45 -1.17
C LEU A 158 5.85 -11.03 -1.25
N ARG A 159 6.37 -10.52 -0.13
CA ARG A 159 7.05 -9.22 -0.05
C ARG A 159 8.53 -9.44 0.19
N VAL A 160 9.16 -9.85 -0.89
CA VAL A 160 10.50 -10.38 -0.90
C VAL A 160 11.13 -9.94 -2.20
N GLU A 161 12.40 -9.57 -2.15
CA GLU A 161 13.18 -9.40 -3.37
C GLU A 161 13.70 -10.79 -3.73
N LEU A 162 13.29 -11.28 -4.89
CA LEU A 162 13.68 -12.59 -5.36
C LEU A 162 14.86 -12.45 -6.33
N THR A 163 15.74 -13.43 -6.32
CA THR A 163 16.70 -13.66 -7.40
C THR A 163 16.01 -14.37 -8.58
N GLU A 164 16.54 -14.26 -9.81
CA GLU A 164 15.92 -14.93 -10.98
C GLU A 164 15.54 -16.40 -10.76
N PRO A 165 16.36 -17.25 -10.10
CA PRO A 165 15.98 -18.64 -9.85
C PRO A 165 14.80 -18.78 -8.87
N GLU A 166 14.67 -17.87 -7.89
CA GLU A 166 13.54 -17.84 -6.95
C GLU A 166 12.27 -17.34 -7.63
N GLU A 167 12.41 -16.42 -8.58
CA GLU A 167 11.29 -15.90 -9.37
C GLU A 167 10.67 -17.00 -10.23
N GLU A 168 11.51 -17.81 -10.91
CA GLU A 168 11.02 -18.98 -11.65
C GLU A 168 10.40 -20.01 -10.69
N THR A 169 11.02 -20.26 -9.53
CA THR A 169 10.46 -21.12 -8.48
C THR A 169 9.07 -20.64 -8.04
N PHE A 170 8.89 -19.33 -7.89
CA PHE A 170 7.62 -18.71 -7.53
C PHE A 170 6.58 -18.82 -8.66
N ILE A 171 6.97 -18.59 -9.92
CA ILE A 171 6.10 -18.80 -11.08
C ILE A 171 5.61 -20.26 -11.13
N GLN A 172 6.50 -21.22 -10.91
CA GLN A 172 6.17 -22.64 -10.86
C GLN A 172 5.22 -22.96 -9.69
N PHE A 173 5.41 -22.34 -8.54
CA PHE A 173 4.49 -22.45 -7.40
C PHE A 173 3.10 -21.92 -7.76
N LEU A 174 3.00 -20.74 -8.39
CA LEU A 174 1.72 -20.15 -8.78
C LEU A 174 0.95 -21.03 -9.78
N LYS A 175 1.62 -21.69 -10.72
CA LYS A 175 0.98 -22.65 -11.66
C LYS A 175 0.23 -23.79 -10.96
N ARG A 176 0.54 -24.05 -9.69
CA ARG A 176 -0.05 -25.11 -8.87
C ARG A 176 -1.18 -24.62 -7.96
N CYS A 177 -1.60 -23.36 -8.04
CA CYS A 177 -2.55 -22.74 -7.10
C CYS A 177 -3.93 -22.43 -7.73
N PRO A 178 -4.78 -23.41 -8.06
CA PRO A 178 -6.02 -23.19 -8.84
C PRO A 178 -7.06 -22.28 -8.17
N SER A 179 -7.03 -22.15 -6.85
CA SER A 179 -8.00 -21.33 -6.10
C SER A 179 -7.50 -19.92 -5.76
N LEU A 180 -6.36 -19.50 -6.30
CA LEU A 180 -5.74 -18.23 -5.93
C LEU A 180 -6.59 -17.04 -6.41
N LYS A 181 -6.98 -16.16 -5.49
CA LYS A 181 -7.78 -14.97 -5.76
C LYS A 181 -7.00 -13.68 -5.57
N GLU A 182 -6.07 -13.70 -4.63
CA GLU A 182 -5.27 -12.54 -4.25
C GLU A 182 -3.80 -12.94 -4.35
N CYS A 183 -3.05 -12.21 -5.16
CA CYS A 183 -1.61 -12.43 -5.36
C CYS A 183 -0.87 -11.11 -5.14
N HIS A 184 0.06 -11.11 -4.19
CA HIS A 184 1.11 -10.11 -4.10
C HIS A 184 2.33 -10.66 -4.84
N VAL A 185 2.62 -10.07 -6.00
CA VAL A 185 3.80 -10.40 -6.78
C VAL A 185 5.01 -9.75 -6.08
N PRO A 186 6.04 -10.55 -5.75
CA PRO A 186 7.27 -10.04 -5.17
C PRO A 186 7.97 -9.08 -6.13
N GLU A 187 8.94 -8.35 -5.60
CA GLU A 187 9.82 -7.54 -6.43
C GLU A 187 10.62 -8.48 -7.34
N MET A 188 10.43 -8.30 -8.65
CA MET A 188 11.14 -9.04 -9.68
C MET A 188 12.40 -8.25 -10.04
N SER A 189 13.55 -8.84 -9.75
CA SER A 189 14.91 -8.35 -9.99
C SER A 189 15.34 -8.34 -11.46
N SER A 190 14.57 -8.97 -12.37
CA SER A 190 14.89 -8.92 -13.79
C SER A 190 13.67 -8.83 -14.71
N ASN A 191 13.87 -8.06 -15.78
CA ASN A 191 12.94 -7.97 -16.90
C ASN A 191 12.59 -9.32 -17.56
N ARG A 192 13.49 -10.30 -17.48
CA ARG A 192 13.27 -11.64 -18.03
C ARG A 192 12.21 -12.39 -17.23
N SER A 193 12.33 -12.44 -15.92
CA SER A 193 11.39 -13.14 -15.05
C SER A 193 10.01 -12.50 -15.05
N LEU A 194 9.96 -11.17 -15.09
CA LEU A 194 8.71 -10.46 -15.29
C LEU A 194 8.05 -10.88 -16.62
N SER A 195 8.82 -10.97 -17.70
CA SER A 195 8.29 -11.41 -19.00
C SER A 195 7.77 -12.85 -18.93
N HIS A 196 8.50 -13.76 -18.30
CA HIS A 196 8.04 -15.13 -18.06
C HIS A 196 6.74 -15.18 -17.23
N PHE A 197 6.63 -14.35 -16.19
CA PHE A 197 5.43 -14.24 -15.38
C PHE A 197 4.24 -13.74 -16.19
N ILE A 198 4.43 -12.69 -17.00
CA ILE A 198 3.41 -12.14 -17.90
C ILE A 198 2.99 -13.17 -18.95
N GLU A 199 3.94 -13.87 -19.55
CA GLU A 199 3.67 -14.93 -20.53
C GLU A 199 2.87 -16.08 -19.90
N ALA A 200 3.23 -16.49 -18.68
CA ALA A 200 2.48 -17.52 -17.95
C ALA A 200 1.04 -17.06 -17.62
N LEU A 201 0.84 -15.78 -17.27
CA LEU A 201 -0.49 -15.18 -17.12
C LEU A 201 -1.25 -15.17 -18.45
N GLY A 202 -0.64 -14.68 -19.52
CA GLY A 202 -1.29 -14.50 -20.82
C GLY A 202 -1.65 -15.83 -21.50
N ALA A 203 -0.79 -16.83 -21.36
CA ALA A 203 -1.02 -18.19 -21.85
C ALA A 203 -2.01 -18.99 -20.98
N ARG A 204 -2.61 -18.37 -19.94
CA ARG A 204 -3.51 -19.02 -18.99
C ARG A 204 -2.91 -20.29 -18.37
N GLN A 205 -1.59 -20.29 -18.16
CA GLN A 205 -0.91 -21.40 -17.49
C GLN A 205 -1.24 -21.41 -16.00
N PHE A 206 -1.70 -20.28 -15.46
CA PHE A 206 -2.22 -20.20 -14.11
C PHE A 206 -3.67 -20.68 -14.06
N PRO A 207 -4.00 -21.68 -13.22
CA PRO A 207 -5.34 -22.25 -13.14
C PRO A 207 -6.33 -21.38 -12.34
N PHE A 208 -6.05 -20.08 -12.17
CA PHE A 208 -6.76 -19.20 -11.26
C PHE A 208 -7.24 -17.90 -11.92
N SER A 209 -8.19 -17.23 -11.27
CA SER A 209 -8.69 -15.91 -11.68
C SER A 209 -8.41 -14.91 -10.57
N LEU A 210 -7.45 -14.00 -10.79
CA LEU A 210 -7.13 -12.97 -9.81
C LEU A 210 -8.25 -11.93 -9.69
N GLU A 211 -8.60 -11.63 -8.45
CA GLU A 211 -9.45 -10.51 -8.03
C GLU A 211 -8.61 -9.37 -7.45
N THR A 212 -7.46 -9.68 -6.85
CA THR A 212 -6.50 -8.67 -6.35
C THR A 212 -5.11 -8.93 -6.89
N PHE A 213 -4.52 -7.88 -7.46
CA PHE A 213 -3.13 -7.84 -7.87
C PHE A 213 -2.43 -6.73 -7.10
N ASP A 214 -1.34 -7.09 -6.43
CA ASP A 214 -0.41 -6.15 -5.80
C ASP A 214 0.97 -6.43 -6.39
N GLY A 215 1.54 -5.48 -7.12
CA GLY A 215 2.85 -5.62 -7.76
C GLY A 215 3.79 -4.53 -7.27
N HIS A 216 4.93 -4.93 -6.69
CA HIS A 216 6.05 -4.03 -6.43
C HIS A 216 7.05 -4.17 -7.57
N MET A 217 7.27 -3.11 -8.33
CA MET A 217 8.07 -3.16 -9.56
C MET A 217 9.11 -2.04 -9.51
N TRP A 218 10.37 -2.42 -9.30
CA TRP A 218 11.48 -1.49 -9.10
C TRP A 218 12.33 -1.28 -10.36
N GLU A 219 12.35 -2.26 -11.26
CA GLU A 219 13.05 -2.10 -12.54
C GLU A 219 12.13 -1.50 -13.61
N GLU A 220 12.76 -0.91 -14.63
CA GLU A 220 12.10 -0.32 -15.80
C GLU A 220 11.29 -1.38 -16.56
N ILE A 221 10.00 -1.44 -16.27
CA ILE A 221 9.04 -2.21 -17.06
C ILE A 221 8.73 -1.42 -18.31
N SER A 222 9.05 -2.01 -19.46
CA SER A 222 8.70 -1.41 -20.74
C SER A 222 7.18 -1.29 -20.91
N GLU A 223 6.73 -0.29 -21.67
CA GLU A 223 5.33 -0.14 -22.08
C GLU A 223 4.72 -1.43 -22.64
N ARG A 224 5.49 -2.15 -23.43
CA ARG A 224 5.05 -3.43 -24.00
C ARG A 224 4.77 -4.48 -22.92
N GLN A 225 5.61 -4.59 -21.90
CA GLN A 225 5.41 -5.52 -20.79
C GLN A 225 4.21 -5.10 -19.93
N TRP A 226 4.05 -3.80 -19.65
CA TRP A 226 2.87 -3.29 -18.95
C TRP A 226 1.58 -3.65 -19.69
N MET A 227 1.54 -3.39 -20.99
CA MET A 227 0.39 -3.73 -21.82
C MET A 227 0.12 -5.23 -21.89
N ALA A 228 1.17 -6.04 -21.98
CA ALA A 228 1.04 -7.49 -21.92
C ALA A 228 0.51 -7.95 -20.56
N LEU A 229 0.96 -7.35 -19.44
CA LEU A 229 0.47 -7.64 -18.10
C LEU A 229 -1.01 -7.26 -17.94
N LEU A 230 -1.42 -6.04 -18.31
CA LEU A 230 -2.81 -5.60 -18.25
C LEU A 230 -3.72 -6.51 -19.10
N SER A 231 -3.27 -6.88 -20.30
CA SER A 231 -3.98 -7.81 -21.18
C SER A 231 -4.02 -9.24 -20.62
N ALA A 232 -3.02 -9.67 -19.88
CA ALA A 232 -2.99 -10.98 -19.24
C ALA A 232 -3.92 -11.02 -18.00
N LEU A 233 -4.01 -9.91 -17.27
CA LEU A 233 -4.90 -9.68 -16.14
C LEU A 233 -6.34 -9.31 -16.56
N LYS A 234 -6.81 -9.78 -17.72
CA LYS A 234 -8.21 -9.60 -18.21
C LYS A 234 -9.29 -10.19 -17.29
N THR A 235 -8.93 -10.72 -16.13
CA THR A 235 -9.85 -11.20 -15.11
C THR A 235 -10.60 -10.04 -14.44
N HIS A 236 -11.60 -10.37 -13.62
CA HIS A 236 -12.42 -9.40 -12.89
C HIS A 236 -11.62 -8.81 -11.72
N ILE A 237 -10.59 -8.01 -12.02
CA ILE A 237 -9.76 -7.32 -11.02
C ILE A 237 -10.63 -6.33 -10.26
N ARG A 238 -10.64 -6.47 -8.94
CA ARG A 238 -11.31 -5.61 -7.98
C ARG A 238 -10.34 -4.70 -7.24
N SER A 239 -9.14 -5.20 -6.96
CA SER A 239 -8.11 -4.39 -6.32
C SER A 239 -6.82 -4.45 -7.12
N PHE A 240 -6.32 -3.28 -7.52
CA PHE A 240 -5.05 -3.15 -8.20
C PHE A 240 -4.14 -2.22 -7.39
N ILE A 241 -3.01 -2.76 -6.96
CA ILE A 241 -1.98 -2.03 -6.24
C ILE A 241 -0.71 -2.14 -7.08
N THR A 242 -0.12 -1.00 -7.37
CA THR A 242 1.18 -0.94 -8.03
C THR A 242 2.06 0.05 -7.30
N GLU A 243 3.30 -0.34 -7.06
CA GLU A 243 4.38 0.56 -6.73
C GLU A 243 5.26 0.67 -7.95
N LEU A 244 5.30 1.88 -8.50
CA LEU A 244 6.04 2.17 -9.69
C LEU A 244 7.27 2.95 -9.26
N ASP A 245 8.44 2.34 -9.32
CA ASP A 245 9.69 3.10 -9.27
C ASP A 245 9.97 3.57 -10.70
N PHE A 246 10.11 4.88 -10.90
CA PHE A 246 10.03 5.44 -12.25
C PHE A 246 11.28 6.20 -12.65
N THR A 247 11.89 5.70 -13.72
CA THR A 247 12.54 6.50 -14.76
C THR A 247 11.62 6.68 -15.98
N VAL A 248 10.63 5.81 -16.19
CA VAL A 248 9.71 5.83 -17.34
C VAL A 248 8.26 6.02 -16.88
N ALA A 249 7.77 7.25 -16.98
CA ALA A 249 6.40 7.63 -16.66
C ALA A 249 5.37 6.57 -17.11
N PRO A 250 4.39 6.19 -16.27
CA PRO A 250 3.24 5.46 -16.73
C PRO A 250 2.56 6.32 -17.78
N THR A 251 2.51 5.84 -19.02
CA THR A 251 1.85 6.60 -20.07
C THR A 251 0.35 6.63 -19.75
N ARG A 252 -0.32 7.72 -20.12
CA ARG A 252 -1.80 7.81 -20.12
C ARG A 252 -2.47 6.57 -20.73
N HIS A 253 -1.77 5.89 -21.61
CA HIS A 253 -2.17 4.62 -22.21
C HIS A 253 -2.44 3.53 -21.17
N TYR A 254 -1.64 3.40 -20.11
CA TYR A 254 -1.82 2.36 -19.09
C TYR A 254 -3.10 2.55 -18.29
N ILE A 255 -3.36 3.78 -17.85
CA ILE A 255 -4.58 4.11 -17.10
C ILE A 255 -5.82 3.93 -17.99
N TYR A 256 -5.71 4.29 -19.27
CA TYR A 256 -6.76 4.03 -20.25
C TYR A 256 -7.04 2.54 -20.42
N GLU A 257 -6.02 1.70 -20.61
CA GLU A 257 -6.22 0.27 -20.82
C GLU A 257 -6.68 -0.45 -19.55
N MET A 258 -6.18 -0.03 -18.38
CA MET A 258 -6.68 -0.46 -17.08
C MET A 258 -8.17 -0.16 -16.91
N THR A 259 -8.58 1.10 -17.11
CA THR A 259 -10.00 1.50 -16.96
C THR A 259 -10.88 0.84 -18.02
N ARG A 260 -10.38 0.66 -19.24
CA ARG A 260 -11.06 -0.10 -20.30
C ARG A 260 -11.35 -1.54 -19.89
N HIS A 261 -10.40 -2.21 -19.24
CA HIS A 261 -10.56 -3.61 -18.85
C HIS A 261 -11.31 -3.80 -17.54
N TRP A 262 -11.14 -2.91 -16.56
CA TRP A 262 -11.61 -3.13 -15.18
C TRP A 262 -12.62 -2.10 -14.67
N SER A 263 -13.09 -1.16 -15.50
CA SER A 263 -14.08 -0.14 -15.12
C SER A 263 -15.26 -0.69 -14.30
N GLN A 264 -15.80 -1.85 -14.70
CA GLN A 264 -16.99 -2.44 -14.08
C GLN A 264 -16.71 -3.28 -12.83
N THR A 265 -15.45 -3.53 -12.49
CA THR A 265 -15.05 -4.43 -11.40
C THR A 265 -14.13 -3.77 -10.39
N LEU A 266 -13.39 -2.73 -10.77
CA LEU A 266 -12.39 -2.08 -9.94
C LEU A 266 -13.04 -1.36 -8.74
N GLU A 267 -12.74 -1.85 -7.55
CA GLU A 267 -13.18 -1.35 -6.25
C GLU A 267 -12.06 -0.60 -5.51
N SER A 268 -10.80 -0.92 -5.78
CA SER A 268 -9.63 -0.32 -5.12
C SER A 268 -8.49 -0.13 -6.12
N LEU A 269 -8.02 1.12 -6.25
CA LEU A 269 -6.84 1.46 -7.05
C LEU A 269 -5.82 2.16 -6.16
N LYS A 270 -4.61 1.63 -6.12
CA LYS A 270 -3.48 2.26 -5.44
C LYS A 270 -2.28 2.31 -6.38
N ILE A 271 -1.86 3.52 -6.71
CA ILE A 271 -0.66 3.81 -7.48
C ILE A 271 0.27 4.58 -6.53
N ASN A 272 1.32 3.92 -6.06
CA ASN A 272 2.38 4.61 -5.33
C ASN A 272 3.32 5.30 -6.33
N ASN A 273 3.98 6.36 -5.88
CA ASN A 273 4.88 7.19 -6.68
C ASN A 273 4.18 7.71 -7.95
N ALA A 274 2.94 8.16 -7.78
CA ALA A 274 2.08 8.63 -8.87
C ALA A 274 2.50 9.99 -9.46
N GLU A 275 3.79 10.32 -9.49
CA GLU A 275 4.31 11.63 -9.92
C GLU A 275 3.94 11.98 -11.36
N PHE A 276 3.76 10.96 -12.19
CA PHE A 276 3.42 11.08 -13.60
C PHE A 276 1.95 10.85 -13.95
N ILE A 277 1.15 10.45 -12.96
CA ILE A 277 -0.28 10.31 -13.19
C ILE A 277 -0.80 11.73 -13.38
N SER A 278 -1.40 12.02 -14.53
CA SER A 278 -1.96 13.35 -14.81
C SER A 278 -3.33 13.53 -14.14
N SER A 279 -3.78 14.78 -13.99
CA SER A 279 -5.16 15.03 -13.52
C SER A 279 -6.20 14.40 -14.45
N SER A 280 -5.90 14.33 -15.76
CA SER A 280 -6.76 13.69 -16.75
C SER A 280 -6.84 12.17 -16.57
N ASP A 281 -5.77 11.54 -16.06
CA ASP A 281 -5.76 10.11 -15.77
C ASP A 281 -6.61 9.80 -14.52
N ILE A 282 -6.50 10.63 -13.49
CA ILE A 282 -7.37 10.52 -12.31
C ILE A 282 -8.83 10.76 -12.71
N GLN A 283 -9.10 11.80 -13.49
CA GLN A 283 -10.45 12.07 -13.98
C GLN A 283 -10.99 10.87 -14.77
N LEU A 284 -10.18 10.27 -15.64
CA LEU A 284 -10.57 9.08 -16.39
C LEU A 284 -10.96 7.93 -15.47
N VAL A 285 -10.17 7.64 -14.43
CA VAL A 285 -10.52 6.61 -13.43
C VAL A 285 -11.85 6.95 -12.72
N MET A 286 -11.99 8.20 -12.27
CA MET A 286 -13.16 8.64 -11.49
C MET A 286 -14.46 8.68 -12.30
N THR A 287 -14.38 8.86 -13.62
CA THR A 287 -15.54 8.91 -14.53
C THR A 287 -15.85 7.57 -15.20
N THR A 288 -14.95 6.58 -15.12
CA THR A 288 -15.15 5.27 -15.74
C THR A 288 -15.38 4.12 -14.74
N CYS A 289 -14.97 4.26 -13.48
CA CYS A 289 -15.02 3.18 -12.49
C CYS A 289 -16.13 3.38 -11.44
N PRO A 290 -17.41 3.05 -11.70
CA PRO A 290 -18.52 3.32 -10.79
C PRO A 290 -18.47 2.55 -9.46
N LYS A 291 -17.74 1.42 -9.42
CA LYS A 291 -17.59 0.61 -8.19
C LYS A 291 -16.38 1.00 -7.35
N LEU A 292 -15.60 2.00 -7.76
CA LEU A 292 -14.40 2.41 -7.05
C LEU A 292 -14.77 2.94 -5.67
N ARG A 293 -14.20 2.32 -4.64
CA ARG A 293 -14.36 2.68 -3.21
C ARG A 293 -13.10 3.28 -2.62
N LYS A 294 -11.93 2.92 -3.16
CA LYS A 294 -10.64 3.38 -2.68
C LYS A 294 -9.79 3.83 -3.84
N LEU A 295 -9.34 5.07 -3.80
CA LEU A 295 -8.36 5.62 -4.73
C LEU A 295 -7.19 6.19 -3.94
N SER A 296 -5.99 5.73 -4.27
CA SER A 296 -4.75 6.23 -3.70
C SER A 296 -3.73 6.46 -4.81
N CYS A 297 -3.65 7.68 -5.32
CA CYS A 297 -2.60 8.11 -6.24
C CYS A 297 -1.71 9.08 -5.47
N PHE A 298 -0.63 8.56 -4.88
CA PHE A 298 0.17 9.34 -3.94
C PHE A 298 1.64 9.30 -4.31
N CYS A 299 2.25 10.48 -4.27
CA CYS A 299 3.68 10.68 -4.45
C CYS A 299 4.34 10.82 -3.07
N TYR A 300 5.24 9.90 -2.72
CA TYR A 300 5.89 9.87 -1.40
C TYR A 300 7.18 10.67 -1.33
N TRP A 301 7.59 11.34 -2.41
CA TRP A 301 8.83 12.08 -2.44
C TRP A 301 8.87 13.12 -1.31
N PRO A 302 9.83 13.02 -0.39
CA PRO A 302 10.05 14.07 0.58
C PRO A 302 10.41 15.35 -0.18
N PRO A 303 9.89 16.53 0.18
CA PRO A 303 10.23 17.81 -0.48
C PRO A 303 11.73 18.13 -0.50
N TRP A 304 12.52 17.38 0.28
CA TRP A 304 13.96 17.53 0.47
C TRP A 304 14.79 16.43 -0.21
N ALA A 305 14.18 15.34 -0.70
CA ALA A 305 14.89 14.37 -1.51
C ALA A 305 15.17 15.04 -2.86
N SER A 306 16.38 15.58 -3.00
CA SER A 306 16.89 16.09 -4.26
C SER A 306 16.84 14.94 -5.26
N HIS A 307 15.96 15.04 -6.27
CA HIS A 307 16.06 14.17 -7.43
C HIS A 307 17.49 14.25 -7.96
N PRO A 308 18.14 13.11 -8.24
CA PRO A 308 19.51 13.09 -8.75
C PRO A 308 19.63 13.78 -10.13
N ASN A 309 18.51 14.11 -10.79
CA ASN A 309 18.49 14.80 -12.07
C ASN A 309 17.38 15.85 -12.16
N ARG A 310 17.66 17.08 -11.68
CA ARG A 310 16.70 18.20 -11.69
C ARG A 310 16.30 18.63 -13.12
N ASP A 311 17.24 18.56 -14.06
CA ASP A 311 17.05 19.01 -15.45
C ASP A 311 16.11 18.09 -16.26
N GLU A 312 15.88 16.86 -15.79
CA GLU A 312 14.88 15.96 -16.36
C GLU A 312 13.49 16.18 -15.76
N LEU A 313 13.40 16.56 -14.48
CA LEU A 313 12.12 16.82 -13.82
C LEU A 313 11.32 17.95 -14.47
N ASP A 314 11.99 18.97 -14.97
CA ASP A 314 11.34 20.06 -15.71
C ASP A 314 10.70 19.59 -17.03
N LYS A 315 11.08 18.40 -17.52
CA LYS A 315 10.49 17.73 -18.68
C LYS A 315 9.46 16.67 -18.31
N LEU A 316 9.34 16.33 -17.03
CA LEU A 316 8.42 15.29 -16.58
C LEU A 316 7.01 15.88 -16.41
N PRO A 317 5.98 15.25 -17.00
CA PRO A 317 4.61 15.66 -16.79
C PRO A 317 4.20 15.25 -15.38
N GLY A 318 4.26 16.20 -14.42
CA GLY A 318 3.59 16.04 -13.13
C GLY A 318 2.09 15.73 -13.30
N LEU A 319 1.36 15.50 -12.21
CA LEU A 319 -0.11 15.62 -12.18
C LEU A 319 -0.52 17.05 -12.55
N GLN A 320 -0.41 17.40 -13.83
CA GLN A 320 -0.70 18.74 -14.30
C GLN A 320 -2.18 18.94 -14.08
N VAL A 321 -2.54 19.83 -13.16
CA VAL A 321 -3.73 20.63 -13.38
C VAL A 321 -3.38 21.47 -14.60
N LYS A 322 -3.51 20.89 -15.81
CA LYS A 322 -3.57 21.70 -17.01
C LYS A 322 -4.74 22.62 -16.75
N GLY A 323 -4.44 23.88 -16.42
CA GLY A 323 -5.43 24.92 -16.53
C GLY A 323 -6.04 24.75 -17.90
N TYR A 324 -7.36 24.60 -17.92
CA TYR A 324 -8.21 24.42 -19.10
C TYR A 324 -8.10 25.67 -19.98
N GLY A 325 -6.91 25.88 -20.54
CA GLY A 325 -6.54 26.99 -21.40
C GLY A 325 -6.27 26.45 -22.78
N GLU A 326 -7.26 26.65 -23.65
CA GLU A 326 -7.06 27.05 -25.05
C GLU A 326 -6.89 25.99 -26.15
N SER A 327 -7.12 24.70 -25.92
CA SER A 327 -7.10 23.75 -27.05
C SER A 327 -8.14 22.64 -26.94
N SER A 328 -9.40 23.03 -27.11
CA SER A 328 -10.49 22.30 -27.78
C SER A 328 -11.83 22.81 -27.25
N MET A 329 -12.39 23.76 -27.99
CA MET A 329 -13.74 24.33 -27.83
C MET A 329 -14.86 23.35 -28.21
N ASP A 330 -14.90 22.15 -27.63
CA ASP A 330 -16.11 21.31 -27.78
C ASP A 330 -16.54 20.71 -26.45
N GLY A 331 -17.36 21.48 -25.75
CA GLY A 331 -18.21 21.01 -24.67
C GLY A 331 -17.54 21.01 -23.30
N ASP A 332 -17.85 22.06 -22.54
CA ASP A 332 -17.70 22.24 -21.09
C ASP A 332 -18.50 21.20 -20.27
N ARG A 333 -18.44 19.93 -20.67
CA ARG A 333 -18.95 18.82 -19.89
C ARG A 333 -17.84 18.40 -18.96
N THR A 334 -17.79 19.05 -17.80
CA THR A 334 -17.22 18.42 -16.61
C THR A 334 -17.89 17.05 -16.50
N MET A 335 -17.13 15.98 -16.80
CA MET A 335 -17.68 14.63 -16.69
C MET A 335 -17.93 14.36 -15.21
N ASP A 336 -19.19 14.10 -14.86
CA ASP A 336 -19.57 13.77 -13.50
C ASP A 336 -18.81 12.51 -13.05
N TRP A 337 -18.27 12.56 -11.83
CA TRP A 337 -17.66 11.39 -11.22
C TRP A 337 -18.72 10.31 -11.00
N VAL A 338 -18.47 9.11 -11.53
CA VAL A 338 -19.41 7.98 -11.41
C VAL A 338 -19.17 7.15 -10.16
N CYS A 339 -17.99 7.30 -9.55
CA CYS A 339 -17.58 6.62 -8.30
C CYS A 339 -18.15 7.30 -7.04
N LEU A 340 -19.47 7.50 -7.00
CA LEU A 340 -20.16 8.17 -5.89
C LEU A 340 -20.06 7.40 -4.55
N ASP A 341 -19.65 6.14 -4.61
CA ASP A 341 -19.43 5.25 -3.47
C ASP A 341 -17.99 5.27 -2.94
N LEU A 342 -17.17 6.25 -3.33
CA LEU A 342 -15.81 6.39 -2.84
C LEU A 342 -15.78 6.63 -1.32
N GLU A 343 -15.11 5.73 -0.60
CA GLU A 343 -14.96 5.75 0.87
C GLU A 343 -13.60 6.31 1.30
N SER A 344 -12.57 6.19 0.47
CA SER A 344 -11.19 6.62 0.76
C SER A 344 -10.56 7.25 -0.47
N LEU A 345 -10.11 8.49 -0.32
CA LEU A 345 -9.39 9.25 -1.35
C LEU A 345 -8.04 9.71 -0.81
N LYS A 346 -6.96 9.32 -1.48
CA LYS A 346 -5.60 9.78 -1.18
C LYS A 346 -4.95 10.30 -2.46
N LEU A 347 -4.72 11.61 -2.54
CA LEU A 347 -4.20 12.28 -3.73
C LEU A 347 -3.00 13.17 -3.39
N THR A 348 -2.02 13.24 -4.27
CA THR A 348 -1.04 14.34 -4.29
C THR A 348 -1.36 15.23 -5.48
N ILE A 349 -1.57 16.52 -5.23
CA ILE A 349 -1.76 17.53 -6.26
C ILE A 349 -0.41 18.14 -6.61
N THR A 350 -0.08 18.22 -7.89
CA THR A 350 1.13 18.94 -8.36
C THR A 350 0.74 20.14 -9.19
N ASP A 351 1.50 21.23 -9.08
CA ASP A 351 1.42 22.29 -10.09
C ASP A 351 2.16 21.83 -11.34
N GLY A 352 1.45 21.78 -12.46
CA GLY A 352 2.00 21.32 -13.73
C GLY A 352 2.85 22.36 -14.45
N ARG A 353 3.07 23.54 -13.85
CA ARG A 353 3.68 24.70 -14.50
C ARG A 353 5.05 24.97 -13.89
N SER A 354 6.07 24.27 -14.37
CA SER A 354 7.50 24.60 -14.16
C SER A 354 7.95 25.82 -14.98
N VAL A 355 7.03 26.64 -15.49
CA VAL A 355 7.37 27.75 -16.37
C VAL A 355 7.90 28.89 -15.50
N PHE A 356 9.14 29.29 -15.74
CA PHE A 356 9.71 30.53 -15.23
C PHE A 356 8.85 31.69 -15.74
N VAL A 357 7.96 32.21 -14.90
CA VAL A 357 7.06 33.30 -15.25
C VAL A 357 7.60 34.60 -14.65
N GLU A 358 7.72 35.64 -15.48
CA GLU A 358 8.10 37.00 -15.06
C GLU A 358 7.00 37.62 -14.16
N GLU A 359 7.39 38.41 -13.15
CA GLU A 359 6.55 38.93 -12.05
C GLU A 359 5.13 39.45 -12.40
N PRO A 360 4.87 40.20 -13.50
CA PRO A 360 3.51 40.70 -13.77
C PRO A 360 2.50 39.62 -14.19
N MET A 361 2.95 38.42 -14.60
CA MET A 361 2.06 37.31 -14.99
C MET A 361 1.65 36.39 -13.83
N LEU A 362 2.22 36.60 -12.64
CA LEU A 362 1.93 35.79 -11.44
C LEU A 362 0.44 35.85 -11.05
N SER A 363 -0.20 37.03 -11.18
CA SER A 363 -1.60 37.21 -10.75
C SER A 363 -2.61 36.36 -11.55
N GLN A 364 -2.43 36.20 -12.86
CA GLN A 364 -3.31 35.37 -13.69
C GLN A 364 -3.07 33.88 -13.42
N GLN A 365 -1.82 33.48 -13.21
CA GLN A 365 -1.47 32.10 -12.87
C GLN A 365 -2.04 31.71 -11.51
N GLU A 366 -1.89 32.55 -10.48
CA GLU A 366 -2.47 32.34 -9.16
C GLU A 366 -3.99 32.18 -9.22
N GLN A 367 -4.69 33.00 -10.03
CA GLN A 367 -6.13 32.86 -10.24
C GLN A 367 -6.50 31.52 -10.89
N GLN A 368 -5.74 31.05 -11.88
CA GLN A 368 -5.99 29.75 -12.52
C GLN A 368 -5.74 28.57 -11.58
N VAL A 369 -4.67 28.63 -10.77
CA VAL A 369 -4.38 27.63 -9.74
C VAL A 369 -5.49 27.61 -8.69
N ALA A 370 -5.92 28.79 -8.22
CA ALA A 370 -7.03 28.92 -7.26
C ALA A 370 -8.35 28.34 -7.82
N GLN A 371 -8.66 28.60 -9.10
CA GLN A 371 -9.82 27.99 -9.76
C GLN A 371 -9.69 26.47 -9.88
N GLY A 372 -8.50 25.96 -10.19
CA GLY A 372 -8.22 24.52 -10.23
C GLY A 372 -8.44 23.85 -8.88
N ILE A 373 -7.89 24.43 -7.80
CA ILE A 373 -8.08 23.95 -6.42
C ILE A 373 -9.56 23.96 -6.04
N ARG A 374 -10.27 25.06 -6.33
CA ARG A 374 -11.69 25.17 -6.04
C ARG A 374 -12.51 24.08 -6.72
N ARG A 375 -12.24 23.78 -8.00
CA ARG A 375 -12.90 22.69 -8.73
C ARG A 375 -12.62 21.33 -8.11
N ILE A 376 -11.39 21.09 -7.65
CA ILE A 376 -11.04 19.86 -6.93
C ILE A 376 -11.89 19.74 -5.65
N TYR A 377 -12.05 20.81 -4.87
CA TYR A 377 -12.91 20.80 -3.68
C TYR A 377 -14.39 20.60 -4.01
N GLU A 378 -14.90 21.22 -5.09
CA GLU A 378 -16.26 21.01 -5.59
C GLU A 378 -16.50 19.54 -5.95
N GLN A 379 -15.56 18.91 -6.67
CA GLN A 379 -15.66 17.50 -7.03
C GLN A 379 -15.56 16.59 -5.81
N ILE A 380 -14.61 16.83 -4.89
CA ILE A 380 -14.49 16.09 -3.64
C ILE A 380 -15.79 16.22 -2.82
N GLY A 381 -16.39 17.41 -2.77
CA GLY A 381 -17.67 17.66 -2.07
C GLY A 381 -18.85 16.82 -2.55
N HIS A 382 -18.78 16.25 -3.77
CA HIS A 382 -19.79 15.32 -4.28
C HIS A 382 -19.63 13.88 -3.72
N LEU A 383 -18.48 13.53 -3.15
CA LEU A 383 -18.21 12.20 -2.60
C LEU A 383 -18.81 12.02 -1.19
N LYS A 384 -20.14 11.99 -1.08
CA LYS A 384 -20.85 11.98 0.21
C LYS A 384 -20.54 10.79 1.12
N LYS A 385 -20.05 9.67 0.56
CA LYS A 385 -19.62 8.48 1.31
C LYS A 385 -18.16 8.52 1.75
N LEU A 386 -17.43 9.60 1.43
CA LEU A 386 -16.02 9.72 1.76
C LEU A 386 -15.83 9.72 3.27
N THR A 387 -15.07 8.75 3.75
CA THR A 387 -14.72 8.60 5.17
C THR A 387 -13.31 9.04 5.46
N LYS A 388 -12.39 8.87 4.50
CA LYS A 388 -10.98 9.23 4.63
C LYS A 388 -10.54 10.09 3.46
N LEU A 389 -9.98 11.25 3.77
CA LEU A 389 -9.41 12.17 2.79
C LEU A 389 -7.96 12.44 3.16
N THR A 390 -7.05 12.10 2.25
CA THR A 390 -5.64 12.49 2.34
C THR A 390 -5.32 13.35 1.12
N ILE A 391 -4.89 14.59 1.35
CA ILE A 391 -4.45 15.47 0.27
C ILE A 391 -3.02 15.89 0.56
N GLY A 392 -2.16 15.72 -0.45
CA GLY A 392 -0.81 16.25 -0.46
C GLY A 392 -0.61 17.27 -1.57
N TRP A 393 0.47 18.03 -1.45
CA TRP A 393 0.92 18.97 -2.46
C TRP A 393 2.39 18.71 -2.77
N CYS A 394 2.71 18.55 -4.05
CA CYS A 394 4.06 18.36 -4.53
C CYS A 394 4.38 19.42 -5.58
N SER A 395 5.29 20.34 -5.26
CA SER A 395 5.82 21.34 -6.19
C SER A 395 7.29 21.05 -6.41
N SER A 396 7.70 20.94 -7.67
CA SER A 396 9.12 20.90 -8.04
C SER A 396 9.79 22.26 -7.78
N ASP A 397 9.03 23.34 -7.89
CA ASP A 397 9.51 24.70 -7.67
C ASP A 397 9.39 25.12 -6.19
N ARG A 398 10.53 25.53 -5.62
CA ARG A 398 10.64 26.09 -4.27
C ARG A 398 10.16 27.54 -4.21
N SER A 399 10.06 28.24 -5.34
CA SER A 399 9.64 29.63 -5.44
C SER A 399 8.12 29.78 -5.31
N LEU A 400 7.34 28.84 -5.88
CA LEU A 400 5.87 28.79 -5.82
C LEU A 400 5.29 28.36 -4.45
N LYS A 401 6.06 28.52 -3.36
CA LYS A 401 5.59 28.26 -1.99
C LYS A 401 4.40 29.13 -1.56
N SER A 402 4.04 30.17 -2.32
CA SER A 402 2.85 31.00 -2.07
C SER A 402 1.58 30.37 -2.64
N ALA A 403 1.67 29.71 -3.80
CA ALA A 403 0.52 29.12 -4.52
C ALA A 403 0.30 27.64 -4.15
N SER A 404 0.48 27.27 -2.88
CA SER A 404 0.20 25.91 -2.41
C SER A 404 -1.30 25.69 -2.23
N LEU A 405 -1.72 24.42 -2.31
CA LEU A 405 -3.04 24.00 -1.83
C LEU A 405 -3.29 24.55 -0.43
N ASP A 406 -4.30 25.40 -0.29
CA ASP A 406 -4.70 25.96 1.00
C ASP A 406 -6.01 25.32 1.45
N MET A 407 -6.12 24.99 2.74
CA MET A 407 -7.31 24.41 3.36
C MET A 407 -8.17 25.50 4.03
N SER A 408 -8.24 26.68 3.42
CA SER A 408 -9.04 27.81 3.91
C SER A 408 -10.46 27.80 3.33
N LEU A 409 -11.37 28.52 3.98
CA LEU A 409 -12.70 28.73 3.41
C LEU A 409 -12.64 29.48 2.08
N HIS A 410 -11.69 30.42 1.96
CA HIS A 410 -11.48 31.23 0.76
C HIS A 410 -11.03 30.39 -0.45
N SER A 411 -10.19 29.37 -0.24
CA SER A 411 -9.72 28.49 -1.32
C SER A 411 -10.79 27.49 -1.81
N GLY A 412 -11.95 27.44 -1.13
CA GLY A 412 -13.09 26.63 -1.55
C GLY A 412 -13.39 25.45 -0.63
N MET A 413 -12.81 25.36 0.57
CA MET A 413 -13.14 24.31 1.54
C MET A 413 -14.65 24.20 1.81
N VAL A 414 -15.39 25.32 1.70
CA VAL A 414 -16.86 25.37 1.81
C VAL A 414 -17.58 24.32 0.94
N HIS A 415 -17.03 23.97 -0.22
CA HIS A 415 -17.65 23.00 -1.13
C HIS A 415 -17.65 21.57 -0.58
N MET A 416 -16.81 21.29 0.41
CA MET A 416 -16.74 20.01 1.11
C MET A 416 -17.72 19.91 2.30
N GLU A 417 -18.67 20.85 2.45
CA GLU A 417 -19.66 20.85 3.53
C GLU A 417 -20.49 19.55 3.60
N LYS A 418 -20.68 18.89 2.46
CA LYS A 418 -21.55 17.70 2.31
C LYS A 418 -20.89 16.41 2.78
N LEU A 419 -19.61 16.43 3.12
CA LEU A 419 -18.84 15.27 3.58
C LEU A 419 -19.14 14.91 5.04
N LYS A 420 -20.40 14.63 5.36
CA LYS A 420 -20.85 14.37 6.74
C LYS A 420 -20.27 13.08 7.33
N MET A 421 -19.84 12.15 6.47
CA MET A 421 -19.24 10.87 6.84
C MET A 421 -17.72 10.93 7.05
N LEU A 422 -17.10 12.08 6.80
CA LEU A 422 -15.66 12.26 6.88
C LEU A 422 -15.18 12.06 8.32
N ASN A 423 -14.36 11.04 8.52
CA ASN A 423 -13.82 10.66 9.83
C ASN A 423 -12.34 11.01 9.99
N MET A 424 -11.61 11.12 8.88
CA MET A 424 -10.18 11.36 8.87
C MET A 424 -9.83 12.32 7.74
N VAL A 425 -9.10 13.38 8.11
CA VAL A 425 -8.44 14.30 7.18
C VAL A 425 -6.94 14.23 7.42
N ASP A 426 -6.17 13.97 6.38
CA ASP A 426 -4.71 13.95 6.43
C ASP A 426 -4.13 14.97 5.47
N ILE A 427 -3.51 15.99 6.05
CA ILE A 427 -2.91 17.15 5.37
C ILE A 427 -1.43 17.28 5.71
N ASN A 428 -0.80 16.21 6.24
CA ASN A 428 0.64 16.17 6.54
C ASN A 428 1.52 16.59 5.35
N TYR A 429 1.00 16.37 4.16
CA TYR A 429 1.74 16.50 2.90
C TYR A 429 1.46 17.81 2.17
N ILE A 430 0.77 18.77 2.78
CA ILE A 430 0.54 20.11 2.21
C ILE A 430 1.54 21.08 2.83
N PRO A 431 2.59 21.60 2.16
CA PRO A 431 3.69 22.38 2.76
C PRO A 431 3.34 23.63 3.56
N LYS A 432 2.18 24.27 3.29
CA LYS A 432 1.61 25.35 4.09
C LYS A 432 0.11 25.15 4.16
N VAL A 433 -0.43 25.07 5.37
CA VAL A 433 -1.87 24.90 5.60
C VAL A 433 -2.29 26.08 6.45
N ASN A 434 -3.21 26.90 5.96
CA ASN A 434 -3.81 27.96 6.75
C ASN A 434 -5.11 27.42 7.35
N ILE A 435 -5.07 26.99 8.61
CA ILE A 435 -6.26 26.71 9.41
C ILE A 435 -6.30 27.76 10.51
N GLY A 436 -7.20 28.72 10.36
CA GLY A 436 -7.52 29.70 11.40
C GLY A 436 -8.67 29.24 12.29
N MET A 437 -9.12 30.16 13.14
CA MET A 437 -10.30 29.96 13.98
C MET A 437 -11.57 29.72 13.17
N GLU A 438 -11.73 30.43 12.06
CA GLU A 438 -12.89 30.30 11.17
C GLU A 438 -12.95 28.92 10.51
N GLU A 439 -11.82 28.44 9.96
CA GLU A 439 -11.73 27.10 9.38
C GLU A 439 -12.03 26.02 10.42
N ALA A 440 -11.43 26.11 11.61
CA ALA A 440 -11.64 25.14 12.68
C ALA A 440 -13.10 25.09 13.14
N GLN A 441 -13.73 26.25 13.34
CA GLN A 441 -15.16 26.33 13.67
C GLN A 441 -16.02 25.73 12.55
N TRP A 442 -15.71 26.06 11.30
CA TRP A 442 -16.43 25.50 10.15
C TRP A 442 -16.30 23.96 10.07
N MET A 443 -15.12 23.40 10.34
CA MET A 443 -14.90 21.94 10.39
C MET A 443 -15.74 21.28 11.50
N LEU A 444 -15.83 21.91 12.67
CA LEU A 444 -16.65 21.45 13.79
C LEU A 444 -18.14 21.45 13.44
N ASP A 445 -18.60 22.42 12.67
CA ASP A 445 -20.01 22.54 12.30
C ASP A 445 -20.37 21.60 11.14
N ASN A 446 -19.46 21.40 10.20
CA ASN A 446 -19.76 20.72 8.94
C ASN A 446 -19.34 19.24 8.88
N TRP A 447 -18.33 18.81 9.64
CA TRP A 447 -17.83 17.43 9.64
C TRP A 447 -18.08 16.75 10.99
N PRO A 448 -19.33 16.38 11.32
CA PRO A 448 -19.70 15.86 12.64
C PRO A 448 -19.01 14.55 13.02
N MET A 449 -18.60 13.76 12.02
CA MET A 449 -17.96 12.45 12.23
C MET A 449 -16.44 12.50 12.28
N LEU A 450 -15.84 13.69 12.17
CA LEU A 450 -14.39 13.85 12.16
C LEU A 450 -13.78 13.42 13.50
N LYS A 451 -12.86 12.46 13.43
CA LYS A 451 -12.15 11.85 14.56
C LYS A 451 -10.64 12.05 14.50
N THR A 452 -10.08 12.29 13.32
CA THR A 452 -8.64 12.45 13.15
C THR A 452 -8.32 13.57 12.17
N ILE A 453 -7.42 14.47 12.55
CA ILE A 453 -6.78 15.45 11.67
C ILE A 453 -5.28 15.26 11.77
N ASN A 454 -4.66 14.69 10.74
CA ASN A 454 -3.20 14.56 10.68
C ASN A 454 -2.59 15.74 9.93
N GLY A 455 -1.43 16.23 10.37
CA GLY A 455 -0.69 17.31 9.72
C GLY A 455 -0.70 18.63 10.46
N LEU A 456 -1.30 18.68 11.65
CA LEU A 456 -1.32 19.90 12.48
C LEU A 456 -0.10 19.99 13.39
N LYS A 457 0.51 18.87 13.81
CA LYS A 457 1.66 18.89 14.75
C LYS A 457 2.97 19.34 14.13
N TYR A 458 3.22 18.99 12.86
CA TYR A 458 4.57 19.05 12.29
C TYR A 458 5.11 20.46 12.02
N ARG A 459 4.29 21.50 12.17
CA ARG A 459 4.67 22.88 11.81
C ARG A 459 4.92 23.81 12.96
N HIS A 460 4.47 23.46 14.16
CA HIS A 460 4.79 24.18 15.39
C HIS A 460 6.18 23.84 15.92
N ARG A 461 7.08 23.38 15.05
CA ARG A 461 8.46 23.09 15.42
C ARG A 461 9.25 24.37 15.70
N GLU A 462 8.80 25.52 15.16
CA GLU A 462 9.24 26.86 15.59
C GLU A 462 8.74 27.19 17.02
N SER A 463 7.66 26.56 17.48
CA SER A 463 7.10 26.69 18.84
C SER A 463 7.78 25.78 19.88
N ARG A 464 8.81 25.01 19.51
CA ARG A 464 9.54 24.13 20.44
C ARG A 464 10.26 24.88 21.57
N GLU A 465 10.34 26.21 21.50
CA GLU A 465 10.83 27.08 22.57
C GLU A 465 9.67 27.60 23.46
N GLY A 466 8.72 26.73 23.81
CA GLY A 466 7.64 27.09 24.74
C GLY A 466 6.52 27.95 24.15
N GLY A 467 6.31 27.89 22.84
CA GLY A 467 5.20 28.59 22.20
C GLY A 467 3.85 28.02 22.65
N GLU A 468 2.91 28.92 22.95
CA GLU A 468 1.53 28.57 23.28
C GLU A 468 0.87 27.78 22.14
N GLU A 469 0.01 26.82 22.49
CA GLU A 469 -0.77 26.07 21.52
C GLU A 469 -1.73 27.02 20.78
N PRO A 470 -1.82 27.00 19.44
CA PRO A 470 -2.68 27.93 18.73
C PRO A 470 -4.15 27.83 19.13
N ASP A 471 -4.85 28.96 19.19
CA ASP A 471 -6.25 29.04 19.61
C ASP A 471 -7.18 28.06 18.87
N TYR A 472 -6.95 27.83 17.57
CA TYR A 472 -7.77 26.91 16.78
C TYR A 472 -7.62 25.45 17.23
N VAL A 473 -6.42 25.06 17.69
CA VAL A 473 -6.17 23.72 18.24
C VAL A 473 -6.87 23.57 19.59
N VAL A 474 -6.80 24.61 20.42
CA VAL A 474 -7.52 24.69 21.71
C VAL A 474 -9.03 24.59 21.49
N LEU A 475 -9.57 25.30 20.49
CA LEU A 475 -10.98 25.22 20.09
C LEU A 475 -11.37 23.79 19.69
N LEU A 476 -10.59 23.15 18.81
CA LEU A 476 -10.86 21.79 18.34
C LEU A 476 -10.88 20.78 19.49
N ARG A 477 -9.91 20.83 20.40
CA ARG A 477 -9.85 19.92 21.57
C ARG A 477 -10.94 20.19 22.59
N SER A 478 -11.24 21.45 22.88
CA SER A 478 -12.28 21.80 23.86
C SER A 478 -13.67 21.39 23.39
N ARG A 479 -13.96 21.54 22.09
CA ARG A 479 -15.24 21.15 21.50
C ARG A 479 -15.36 19.65 21.21
N ARG A 480 -14.24 18.97 20.91
CA ARG A 480 -14.20 17.53 20.62
C ARG A 480 -12.98 16.87 21.28
N PRO A 481 -13.07 16.49 22.56
CA PRO A 481 -11.95 15.91 23.30
C PRO A 481 -11.43 14.56 22.74
N TRP A 482 -12.24 13.86 21.95
CA TRP A 482 -11.87 12.62 21.27
C TRP A 482 -11.25 12.82 19.88
N LEU A 483 -11.11 14.07 19.42
CA LEU A 483 -10.50 14.40 18.13
C LEU A 483 -8.98 14.26 18.24
N ASP A 484 -8.44 13.30 17.51
CA ASP A 484 -7.00 13.06 17.43
C ASP A 484 -6.36 14.04 16.44
N LEU A 485 -5.62 15.00 16.98
CA LEU A 485 -4.85 15.97 16.20
C LEU A 485 -3.44 15.43 16.15
N CYS A 486 -3.01 14.89 15.01
CA CYS A 486 -1.73 14.19 14.84
C CYS A 486 -0.71 14.94 13.98
#